data_AF-A0A7T0BV81-F1
#
_entry.id   AF-A0A7T0BV81-F1
#
_cell.length_a   1.000
_cell.length_b   1.000
_cell.length_c   1.000
_cell.angle_alpha   90.00
_cell.angle_beta   90.00
_cell.angle_gamma   90.00
#
_symmetry.space_group_name_H-M   'P 1'
#
loop_
_entity.id
_entity.type
_entity.pdbx_description
1 polymer ?
#
loop_
_entity_poly.entity_id
_entity_poly.type
_entity_poly.pdbx_seq_one_letter_code
_entity_poly.pdbx_strand_id
1 'polypeptide(L)'
;MPSRVLNLICRHCSASVLRYKKSGSGKLIRIYLDRVVEPLELARLKSAGSKNELPPLHCSGCGTSLGMPMVESGRLAYRVLPGTLGKQKDK
;
A
#
# COMPACT_ATOMS: atom_id res chain seq x y z
N MET A 1 15.01 8.24 -14.31
CA MET A 1 15.15 7.31 -13.16
C MET A 1 14.13 6.18 -13.31
N PRO A 2 14.51 4.89 -13.17
CA PRO A 2 13.58 3.79 -13.41
C PRO A 2 12.58 3.67 -12.25
N SER A 3 11.29 3.78 -12.55
CA SER A 3 10.23 3.38 -11.63
C SER A 3 10.24 1.86 -11.50
N ARG A 4 10.39 1.34 -10.28
CA ARG A 4 10.35 -0.11 -10.01
C ARG A 4 9.07 -0.45 -9.27
N VAL A 5 8.47 -1.57 -9.67
CA VAL A 5 7.34 -2.14 -8.92
C VAL A 5 7.95 -2.93 -7.76
N LEU A 6 7.51 -2.58 -6.54
CA LEU A 6 7.88 -3.29 -5.33
C LEU A 6 6.71 -4.14 -4.90
N ASN A 7 6.97 -5.42 -4.66
CA ASN A 7 5.97 -6.28 -4.05
C ASN A 7 6.03 -6.08 -2.53
N LEU A 8 4.92 -5.67 -1.93
CA LEU A 8 4.81 -5.44 -0.51
C LEU A 8 4.19 -6.68 0.12
N ILE A 9 4.87 -7.19 1.13
CA ILE A 9 4.43 -8.35 1.92
C ILE A 9 4.17 -7.89 3.34
N CYS A 10 3.29 -8.56 4.04
CA CYS A 10 3.12 -8.33 5.46
C CYS A 10 4.25 -9.03 6.22
N ARG A 11 4.86 -8.37 7.21
CA ARG A 11 5.91 -8.96 8.04
C ARG A 11 5.40 -9.99 9.04
N HIS A 12 4.11 -9.97 9.39
CA HIS A 12 3.51 -10.95 10.29
C HIS A 12 3.20 -12.28 9.57
N CYS A 13 2.44 -12.22 8.47
CA CYS A 13 1.96 -13.39 7.73
C CYS A 13 2.91 -13.79 6.58
N SER A 14 3.89 -12.96 6.21
CA SER A 14 4.68 -13.09 4.97
C SER A 14 3.86 -13.13 3.67
N ALA A 15 2.55 -12.89 3.74
CA ALA A 15 1.66 -12.89 2.59
C ALA A 15 1.87 -11.63 1.73
N SER A 16 1.71 -11.78 0.42
CA SER A 16 1.67 -10.67 -0.54
C SER A 16 0.44 -9.81 -0.30
N VAL A 17 0.67 -8.53 -0.03
CA VAL A 17 -0.39 -7.56 0.25
C VAL A 17 -0.77 -6.84 -1.03
N LEU A 18 0.21 -6.19 -1.67
CA LEU A 18 -0.01 -5.37 -2.86
C LEU A 18 1.30 -5.09 -3.62
N ARG A 19 1.18 -4.75 -4.90
CA ARG A 19 2.27 -4.27 -5.75
C ARG A 19 2.20 -2.75 -5.88
N TYR A 20 3.28 -2.09 -5.49
CA TYR A 20 3.36 -0.63 -5.48
C TYR A 20 4.46 -0.11 -6.38
N LYS A 21 4.12 0.83 -7.27
CA LYS A 21 5.09 1.49 -8.13
C LYS A 21 5.80 2.58 -7.37
N LYS A 22 7.03 2.29 -6.91
CA LYS A 22 7.84 3.26 -6.19
C LYS A 22 8.80 3.96 -7.16
N SER A 23 8.78 5.29 -7.11
CA SER A 23 9.81 6.14 -7.70
C SER A 23 10.64 6.76 -6.58
N GLY A 24 11.96 6.53 -6.58
CA GLY A 24 12.91 7.07 -5.61
C GLY A 24 13.36 6.10 -4.50
N SER A 25 14.38 6.52 -3.73
CA SER A 25 15.14 5.66 -2.80
C SER A 25 14.61 5.65 -1.35
N GLY A 26 13.58 6.43 -1.01
CA GLY A 26 13.10 6.61 0.38
C GLY A 26 12.43 5.42 1.07
N LYS A 27 12.09 5.55 2.36
CA LYS A 27 11.27 4.56 3.08
C LYS A 27 9.82 4.59 2.58
N LEU A 28 9.14 3.44 2.63
CA LEU A 28 7.76 3.32 2.17
C LEU A 28 6.82 3.59 3.34
N ILE A 29 6.71 4.85 3.72
CA ILE A 29 5.94 5.30 4.88
C ILE A 29 4.48 5.57 4.48
N ARG A 30 4.25 5.84 3.19
CA ARG A 30 2.97 6.20 2.59
C ARG A 30 2.81 5.48 1.25
N ILE A 31 1.61 4.97 0.98
CA ILE A 31 1.23 4.29 -0.25
C ILE A 31 0.14 5.13 -0.91
N TYR A 32 0.44 5.80 -2.01
CA TYR A 32 -0.59 6.48 -2.80
C TYR A 32 -1.39 5.46 -3.59
N LEU A 33 -2.71 5.46 -3.47
CA LEU A 33 -3.60 4.54 -4.20
C LEU A 33 -3.42 4.64 -5.71
N ASP A 34 -3.16 5.84 -6.22
CA ASP A 34 -2.87 6.08 -7.64
C ASP A 34 -1.59 5.39 -8.15
N ARG A 35 -0.67 5.02 -7.25
CA ARG A 35 0.56 4.28 -7.58
C ARG A 35 0.47 2.79 -7.25
N VAL A 36 -0.67 2.33 -6.73
CA VAL A 36 -0.93 0.89 -6.55
C VAL A 36 -1.17 0.28 -7.91
N VAL A 37 -0.41 -0.78 -8.22
CA VAL A 37 -0.55 -1.53 -9.48
C VAL A 37 -1.51 -2.68 -9.27
N GLU A 38 -1.36 -3.42 -8.16
CA GLU A 38 -2.22 -4.56 -7.80
C GLU A 38 -2.39 -4.65 -6.28
N PRO A 39 -3.49 -5.21 -5.77
CA PRO A 39 -4.67 -5.66 -6.50
C PRO A 39 -5.48 -4.50 -7.10
N LEU A 40 -6.18 -4.77 -8.22
CA LEU A 40 -6.97 -3.77 -8.95
C LEU A 40 -8.07 -3.16 -8.07
N GLU A 41 -8.59 -3.92 -7.09
CA GLU A 41 -9.52 -3.46 -6.05
C GLU A 41 -9.01 -2.18 -5.36
N LEU A 42 -7.76 -2.17 -4.90
CA LEU A 42 -7.12 -1.01 -4.31
C LEU A 42 -6.89 0.09 -5.35
N ALA A 43 -6.45 -0.27 -6.57
CA ALA A 43 -6.28 0.71 -7.63
C ALA A 43 -7.60 1.40 -8.01
N ARG A 44 -8.76 0.74 -7.88
CA ARG A 44 -10.11 1.29 -8.11
C ARG A 44 -10.60 2.14 -6.95
N LEU A 45 -10.19 1.83 -5.71
CA LEU A 45 -10.48 2.65 -4.53
C LEU A 45 -9.91 4.07 -4.64
N LYS A 46 -8.97 4.35 -5.56
CA LYS A 46 -8.55 5.73 -5.89
C LYS A 46 -9.70 6.62 -6.38
N SER A 47 -10.76 6.01 -6.93
CA SER A 47 -11.96 6.69 -7.40
C SER A 47 -13.02 6.85 -6.32
N ALA A 48 -12.84 6.24 -5.14
CA ALA A 48 -13.69 6.52 -3.99
C ALA A 48 -13.49 7.99 -3.62
N GLY A 49 -14.54 8.81 -3.67
CA GLY A 49 -14.42 10.26 -3.50
C GLY A 49 -13.98 10.66 -2.08
N SER A 50 -14.04 9.75 -1.11
CA SER A 50 -13.87 10.07 0.31
C SER A 50 -13.06 9.04 1.09
N LYS A 51 -12.27 9.53 2.06
CA LYS A 51 -11.51 8.71 3.03
C LYS A 51 -12.38 7.76 3.85
N ASN A 52 -13.63 8.15 4.12
CA ASN A 52 -14.54 7.40 4.98
C ASN A 52 -15.01 6.09 4.32
N GLU A 53 -14.94 6.02 3.00
CA GLU A 53 -15.30 4.82 2.24
C GLU A 53 -14.11 3.87 2.08
N LEU A 54 -12.90 4.31 2.44
CA LEU A 54 -11.71 3.49 2.36
C LEU A 54 -11.57 2.67 3.64
N PRO A 55 -11.61 1.33 3.55
CA PRO A 55 -11.28 0.50 4.68
C PRO A 55 -9.77 0.62 4.99
N PRO A 56 -9.37 0.41 6.26
CA PRO A 56 -7.98 0.23 6.63
C PRO A 56 -7.32 -0.92 5.88
N LEU A 57 -6.02 -0.77 5.62
CA LEU A 57 -5.24 -1.74 4.88
C LEU A 57 -4.93 -2.92 5.80
N HIS A 58 -5.56 -4.07 5.59
CA HIS A 58 -5.37 -5.30 6.38
C HIS A 58 -4.65 -6.39 5.58
N CYS A 59 -3.83 -7.25 6.21
CA CYS A 59 -3.29 -8.47 5.55
C CYS A 59 -4.45 -9.43 5.30
N SER A 60 -4.66 -9.86 4.05
CA SER A 60 -5.66 -10.90 3.73
C SER A 60 -5.37 -12.25 4.38
N GLY A 61 -4.11 -12.52 4.76
CA GLY A 61 -3.69 -13.76 5.42
C GLY A 61 -3.83 -13.78 6.95
N CYS A 62 -3.62 -12.65 7.65
CA CYS A 62 -3.67 -12.61 9.12
C CYS A 62 -4.60 -11.54 9.70
N GLY A 63 -5.26 -10.73 8.87
CA GLY A 63 -6.14 -9.65 9.31
C GLY A 63 -5.42 -8.48 9.99
N THR A 64 -4.09 -8.52 10.15
CA THR A 64 -3.34 -7.46 10.83
C THR A 64 -3.44 -6.15 10.06
N SER A 65 -3.62 -5.06 10.78
CA SER A 65 -3.60 -3.71 10.21
C SER A 65 -2.18 -3.33 9.78
N LEU A 66 -2.03 -3.14 8.47
CA LEU A 66 -0.80 -2.75 7.78
C LEU A 66 -0.71 -1.25 7.57
N GLY A 67 -1.87 -0.57 7.50
CA GLY A 67 -1.93 0.86 7.36
C GLY A 67 -3.33 1.42 7.49
N MET A 68 -3.40 2.73 7.72
CA MET A 68 -4.66 3.48 7.84
C MET A 68 -4.88 4.37 6.63
N PRO A 69 -6.13 4.53 6.17
CA PRO A 69 -6.45 5.39 5.04
C PRO A 69 -6.24 6.85 5.46
N MET A 70 -5.68 7.63 4.57
CA MET A 70 -5.44 9.05 4.74
C MET A 70 -5.65 9.79 3.42
N VAL A 71 -5.90 11.09 3.52
CA VAL A 71 -5.97 11.96 2.34
C VAL A 71 -4.85 12.97 2.45
N GLU A 72 -4.02 13.05 1.42
CA GLU A 72 -2.92 13.99 1.35
C GLU A 72 -3.06 14.83 0.08
N SER A 73 -3.26 16.14 0.23
CA SER A 73 -3.50 17.08 -0.88
C SER A 73 -4.59 16.61 -1.85
N GLY A 74 -5.74 16.16 -1.31
CA GLY A 74 -6.87 15.67 -2.11
C GLY A 74 -6.66 14.30 -2.76
N ARG A 75 -5.51 13.64 -2.53
CA ARG A 75 -5.22 12.30 -3.04
C ARG A 75 -5.33 11.27 -1.93
N LEU A 76 -6.00 10.18 -2.23
CA LEU A 76 -6.11 9.06 -1.32
C LEU A 76 -4.76 8.34 -1.19
N ALA A 77 -4.36 8.11 0.05
CA ALA A 77 -3.14 7.39 0.38
C ALA A 77 -3.37 6.53 1.63
N TYR A 78 -2.50 5.56 1.85
CA TYR A 78 -2.44 4.79 3.08
C TYR A 78 -1.17 5.15 3.83
N ARG A 79 -1.32 5.48 5.11
CA ARG A 79 -0.20 5.57 6.05
C ARG A 79 0.17 4.17 6.49
N VAL A 80 1.36 3.72 6.12
CA VAL A 80 1.86 2.40 6.47
C VAL A 80 2.31 2.41 7.93
N LEU A 81 1.93 1.38 8.69
CA LEU A 81 2.38 1.19 10.05
C LEU A 81 3.84 0.69 10.03
N PRO A 82 4.78 1.41 10.66
CA PRO A 82 6.19 1.01 10.67
C PRO A 82 6.35 -0.37 11.29
N GLY A 83 7.10 -1.25 10.62
CA GLY A 83 7.37 -2.61 11.10
C GLY A 83 6.34 -3.67 10.66
N THR A 84 5.14 -3.29 10.22
CA THR A 84 4.11 -4.25 9.76
C THR A 84 4.26 -4.66 8.30
N LEU A 85 4.80 -3.77 7.47
CA LEU A 85 4.94 -3.98 6.03
C LEU A 85 6.41 -4.19 5.64
N GLY A 86 6.66 -5.25 4.88
CA GLY A 86 7.94 -5.60 4.29
C GLY A 86 7.95 -5.40 2.78
N LYS A 87 9.14 -5.38 2.20
CA LYS A 87 9.34 -5.42 0.75
C LYS A 87 9.86 -6.80 0.41
N GLN A 88 9.18 -7.52 -0.48
CA GLN A 88 9.74 -8.71 -1.08
C GLN A 88 10.73 -8.27 -2.15
N LYS A 89 11.98 -8.72 -2.04
CA LYS A 89 12.95 -8.62 -3.12
C LYS A 89 12.78 -9.90 -3.94
N ASP A 90 12.43 -9.75 -5.21
CA ASP A 90 12.57 -10.81 -6.19
C ASP A 90 14.07 -11.12 -6.31
N LYS A 91 14.47 -12.39 -6.16
CA LYS A 91 15.87 -12.85 -6.12
C LYS A 91 16.29 -13.30 -7.51
#